data_AF-A0A090E1C9-F1
#
_entry.id   AF-A0A090E1C9-F1
#
_cell.length_a   1.000
_cell.length_b   1.000
_cell.length_c   1.000
_cell.angle_alpha   90.00
_cell.angle_beta   90.00
_cell.angle_gamma   90.00
#
_symmetry.space_group_name_H-M   'P 1'
#
loop_
_entity.id
_entity.type
_entity.pdbx_description
1 polymer ?
#
loop_
_entity_poly.entity_id
_entity_poly.type
_entity_poly.pdbx_seq_one_letter_code
_entity_poly.pdbx_strand_id
1 'polypeptide(L)' 'MGNRYLRKLLVVGAHTVLFHRKRCSDALRSWADRLMDTKPFKLVAVATANKVARIAFALMRDDARYAETPE' A
#
# COMPACT_ATOMS: atom_id res chain seq x y z
N MET A 1 -1.83 -19.32 10.20
CA MET A 1 -1.21 -18.86 8.93
C MET A 1 -2.23 -18.04 8.15
N GLY A 2 -1.92 -16.79 7.76
CA GLY A 2 -2.89 -15.91 7.08
C GLY A 2 -3.22 -16.35 5.64
N ASN A 3 -4.30 -15.80 5.06
CA ASN A 3 -4.80 -16.16 3.73
C ASN A 3 -3.79 -15.82 2.61
N ARG A 4 -3.33 -16.84 1.87
CA ARG A 4 -2.35 -16.72 0.79
C ARG A 4 -2.91 -15.97 -0.43
N TYR A 5 -4.18 -16.19 -0.75
CA TYR A 5 -4.84 -15.58 -1.90
C TYR A 5 -5.01 -14.07 -1.69
N LEU A 6 -5.45 -13.65 -0.50
CA LEU A 6 -5.53 -12.23 -0.14
C LEU A 6 -4.17 -11.52 -0.25
N ARG A 7 -3.08 -12.14 0.22
CA ARG A 7 -1.75 -11.55 0.03
C ARG A 7 -1.38 -11.37 -1.44
N LYS A 8 -1.71 -12.34 -2.30
CA LYS A 8 -1.47 -12.23 -3.74
C LYS A 8 -2.27 -11.06 -4.33
N LEU A 9 -3.55 -10.93 -3.98
CA LEU A 9 -4.40 -9.83 -4.44
C LEU A 9 -3.85 -8.46 -4.02
N LEU A 10 -3.39 -8.33 -2.76
CA LEU A 10 -2.79 -7.08 -2.28
C LEU A 10 -1.52 -6.71 -3.05
N VAL A 11 -0.67 -7.68 -3.39
CA VAL A 11 0.54 -7.42 -4.19
C VAL A 11 0.19 -7.04 -5.62
N VAL A 12 -0.80 -7.69 -6.24
CA VAL A 12 -1.29 -7.33 -7.59
C VAL A 12 -1.89 -5.91 -7.59
N GLY A 13 -2.69 -5.56 -6.58
CA GLY A 13 -3.19 -4.19 -6.43
C GLY A 13 -2.08 -3.17 -6.18
N ALA A 14 -1.05 -3.52 -5.41
CA ALA A 14 0.11 -2.66 -5.22
C ALA A 14 0.85 -2.38 -6.54
N HIS A 15 0.91 -3.34 -7.47
CA HIS A 15 1.49 -3.09 -8.80
C HIS A 15 0.72 -1.97 -9.54
N THR A 16 -0.61 -1.98 -9.51
CA THR A 16 -1.41 -0.96 -10.20
C THR A 16 -1.25 0.42 -9.57
N VAL A 17 -1.16 0.48 -8.23
CA VAL A 17 -0.86 1.72 -7.48
C VAL A 17 0.50 2.28 -7.89
N LEU A 18 1.55 1.44 -7.90
CA LEU A 18 2.89 1.87 -8.28
C LEU A 18 3.02 2.22 -9.75
N PHE A 19 2.26 1.57 -10.63
CA PHE A 19 2.27 1.89 -12.06
C PHE A 19 1.67 3.28 -12.32
N HIS A 20 0.60 3.64 -11.61
CA HIS A 20 -0.09 4.92 -11.76
C HIS A 20 0.36 6.00 -10.76
N ARG A 21 1.47 5.79 -10.03
CA ARG A 21 1.88 6.65 -8.92
C ARG A 21 2.09 8.12 -9.31
N LYS A 22 2.62 8.38 -10.52
CA LYS A 22 2.90 9.74 -11.02
C LYS A 22 1.65 10.61 -11.26
N ARG A 23 0.44 10.04 -11.26
CA ARG A 23 -0.80 10.76 -11.56
C ARG A 23 -1.47 11.39 -10.33
N CYS A 24 -1.10 10.99 -9.11
CA CYS A 24 -1.77 11.43 -7.88
C CYS A 24 -0.76 11.58 -6.75
N SER A 25 -0.80 12.69 -6.02
CA SER A 25 0.18 13.04 -4.98
C SER A 25 -0.21 12.56 -3.57
N ASP A 26 -0.75 11.35 -3.45
CA ASP A 26 -1.18 10.81 -2.15
C ASP A 26 0.03 10.51 -1.26
N ALA A 27 -0.13 10.58 0.07
CA ALA A 27 0.94 10.27 1.02
C ALA A 27 1.51 8.86 0.84
N LEU A 28 0.67 7.88 0.46
CA LEU A 28 1.10 6.52 0.14
C LEU A 28 2.00 6.47 -1.10
N ARG A 29 1.62 7.18 -2.17
CA ARG A 29 2.34 7.21 -3.45
C ARG A 29 3.66 7.96 -3.31
N SER A 30 3.65 9.11 -2.65
CA SER A 30 4.86 9.89 -2.33
C SER A 30 5.85 9.10 -1.45
N TRP A 31 5.35 8.27 -0.54
CA TRP A 31 6.20 7.35 0.23
C TRP A 31 6.78 6.23 -0.66
N ALA A 32 5.97 5.66 -1.55
CA ALA A 32 6.40 4.60 -2.45
C ALA A 32 7.39 5.09 -3.53
N ASP A 33 7.22 6.31 -4.03
CA ASP A 33 8.15 6.97 -4.96
C ASP A 33 9.53 7.10 -4.34
N ARG A 34 9.63 7.63 -3.12
CA ARG A 34 10.90 7.71 -2.38
C ARG A 34 11.54 6.34 -2.18
N LEU A 35 10.74 5.29 -2.02
CA LEU A 35 11.26 3.93 -1.86
C LEU A 35 11.74 3.34 -3.19
N MET A 36 11.10 3.70 -4.31
CA MET A 36 11.53 3.33 -5.67
C MET A 36 12.90 3.91 -6.05
N ASP A 37 13.29 5.04 -5.45
CA ASP A 37 14.61 5.63 -5.68
C ASP A 37 15.75 4.75 -5.16
N THR A 38 15.47 3.88 -4.18
CA THR A 38 16.50 3.06 -3.52
C THR A 38 16.31 1.56 -3.66
N LYS A 39 15.11 1.10 -4.05
CA LYS A 39 14.74 -0.32 -4.05
C LYS A 39 14.12 -0.76 -5.38
N PRO A 40 14.30 -2.03 -5.78
CA PRO A 40 13.70 -2.56 -6.99
C PRO A 40 12.18 -2.63 -6.87
N PHE A 41 11.49 -2.44 -8.01
CA PHE A 41 10.03 -2.33 -8.10
C PHE A 41 9.25 -3.43 -7.38
N LYS A 42 9.65 -4.71 -7.54
CA LYS A 42 8.96 -5.84 -6.90
C LYS A 42 9.00 -5.76 -5.38
N LEU A 43 10.10 -5.27 -4.81
CA LEU A 43 10.24 -5.09 -3.36
C LEU A 43 9.33 -3.97 -2.88
N VAL A 44 9.30 -2.84 -3.61
CA VAL A 44 8.38 -1.73 -3.30
C VAL A 44 6.92 -2.16 -3.40
N ALA A 45 6.56 -3.01 -4.36
CA ALA A 45 5.20 -3.54 -4.50
C ALA A 45 4.78 -4.35 -3.26
N VAL A 46 5.65 -5.23 -2.77
CA VAL A 46 5.40 -6.00 -1.54
C VAL A 46 5.33 -5.08 -0.32
N ALA A 47 6.22 -4.09 -0.21
CA ALA A 47 6.21 -3.13 0.88
C ALA A 47 4.91 -2.29 0.90
N THR A 48 4.46 -1.87 -0.28
CA THR A 48 3.20 -1.11 -0.46
C THR A 48 2.00 -1.97 -0.07
N ALA A 49 1.95 -3.23 -0.52
CA ALA A 49 0.92 -4.18 -0.12
C ALA A 49 0.88 -4.37 1.40
N ASN A 50 2.04 -4.50 2.05
CA ASN A 50 2.12 -4.63 3.50
C ASN A 50 1.65 -3.37 4.23
N LYS A 51 1.99 -2.17 3.71
CA LYS A 51 1.52 -0.90 4.29
C LYS A 51 0.00 -0.76 4.20
N VAL A 52 -0.60 -1.09 3.05
CA VAL A 52 -2.06 -1.10 2.86
C VAL A 52 -2.73 -2.13 3.78
N ALA A 53 -2.16 -3.33 3.91
CA ALA A 53 -2.67 -4.35 4.81
C ALA A 53 -2.71 -3.86 6.28
N ARG A 54 -1.67 -3.14 6.71
CA ARG A 54 -1.63 -2.54 8.05
C ARG A 54 -2.66 -1.44 8.25
N ILE A 55 -2.89 -0.60 7.25
CA ILE A 55 -3.94 0.44 7.28
C ILE A 55 -5.30 -0.23 7.40
N ALA A 56 -5.61 -1.18 6.52
CA ALA A 56 -6.87 -1.93 6.56
C ALA A 56 -7.07 -2.64 7.91
N PHE A 57 -6.02 -3.25 8.46
CA PHE A 57 -6.07 -3.87 9.78
C PHE A 57 -6.41 -2.88 10.88
N ALA A 58 -5.77 -1.70 10.91
CA ALA A 58 -6.07 -0.67 11.90
C ALA A 58 -7.53 -0.20 11.80
N LEU A 59 -8.01 0.05 10.57
CA LEU A 59 -9.41 0.44 10.33
C LEU A 59 -10.40 -0.63 10.82
N MET A 60 -10.18 -1.89 10.48
CA MET A 60 -11.06 -2.99 10.92
C MET A 60 -11.00 -3.23 12.43
N ARG A 61 -9.81 -3.10 13.04
CA ARG A 61 -9.62 -3.30 14.48
C ARG A 61 -10.33 -2.23 15.29
N ASP A 62 -10.28 -0.98 14.81
CA ASP A 62 -10.79 0.19 15.52
C ASP A 62 -12.20 0.58 15.04
N ASP A 63 -12.84 -0.24 14.19
CA ASP A 63 -14.10 0.04 13.47
C ASP A 63 -14.16 1.45 12.85
N ALA A 64 -13.00 1.90 12.38
CA ALA A 64 -12.78 3.26 11.91
C ALA A 64 -12.97 3.36 10.39
N ARG A 65 -13.36 4.55 9.94
CA ARG A 65 -13.42 4.86 8.50
C ARG A 65 -12.07 5.36 8.01
N TYR A 66 -11.73 5.06 6.76
CA TYR A 66 -10.54 5.60 6.14
C TYR A 66 -10.64 7.12 6.03
N ALA A 67 -9.62 7.81 6.53
CA ALA A 67 -9.42 9.24 6.36
C ALA A 67 -8.07 9.46 5.67
N GLU A 68 -8.04 10.32 4.65
CA GLU A 68 -6.82 10.65 3.91
C GLU A 68 -5.84 11.47 4.77
N THR A 69 -6.40 12.32 5.63
CA THR A 69 -5.67 13.17 6.56
C THR A 69 -5.95 12.66 7.98
N PRO A 70 -4.92 12.34 8.79
CA PRO A 70 -5.13 12.12 10.21
C PRO A 70 -5.53 13.46 10.85
N GLU A 71 -6.64 13.50 11.60
CA GLU A 71 -7.01 14.63 12.47
C GLU A 71 -6.02 14.80 13.63
#